data_AF-A0A2S8G3P7-F1
#
_entry.id   AF-A0A2S8G3P7-F1
#
_cell.length_a   1.000
_cell.length_b   1.000
_cell.length_c   1.000
_cell.angle_alpha   90.00
_cell.angle_beta   90.00
_cell.angle_gamma   90.00
#
_symmetry.space_group_name_H-M   'P 1'
#
loop_
_entity.id
_entity.type
_entity.pdbx_description
1 polymer ?
#
loop_
_entity_poly.entity_id
_entity_poly.type
_entity_poly.pdbx_seq_one_letter_code
_entity_poly.pdbx_strand_id
1 'polypeptide(L)'
;MGWDISYHPVDIKWIHKRVLPYVQGHGTLDDLMDDALRIAKVRQRSNAWGLGLMRLQHKVNDAQREARDKRNQSRGMFQKLLGSNKPENDPSLAFGLPGFSTDRCVWGAPFFICEGDLAKVSELVDQYLGATEDTVDEIARGQLVCVDRHIDQAVHADRIREIIGGSVVENTHPKSEESELDDQAIIHSVRWKMDLFRDAYQAYGTGQKVRDSQGQEHDPKGLFASDFPLAVLEFAAFFRPGWMARGYGWPTLLLEEASIKSTLWFKKPTPLFAPLLHNVPEIDECLTSAIEQNYSLGGYIPAELVPEFSNNFEVYLPEIRAQKLSQKWTDADLQPYVEGIRWALQDAKRRGLGFVEATEVYSGPFGIMN
;
A
#
# COMPACT_ATOMS: atom_id res chain seq x y z
N MET A 1 -13.72 13.06 -2.19
CA MET A 1 -13.12 11.71 -2.23
C MET A 1 -11.66 11.89 -1.84
N GLY A 2 -11.15 11.06 -0.95
CA GLY A 2 -9.75 11.12 -0.53
C GLY A 2 -8.79 10.66 -1.62
N TRP A 3 -7.49 10.78 -1.36
CA TRP A 3 -6.43 10.29 -2.25
C TRP A 3 -6.02 8.88 -1.84
N ASP A 4 -5.69 8.02 -2.79
CA ASP A 4 -5.09 6.73 -2.48
C ASP A 4 -3.58 6.97 -2.28
N ILE A 5 -3.18 7.07 -1.02
CA ILE A 5 -1.80 7.38 -0.59
C ILE A 5 -1.01 6.10 -0.53
N SER A 6 0.25 6.15 -0.95
CA SER A 6 1.17 5.03 -0.94
C SER A 6 2.54 5.39 -0.35
N TYR A 7 3.20 4.41 0.27
CA TYR A 7 4.47 4.51 0.98
C TYR A 7 5.43 3.46 0.47
N HIS A 8 6.57 3.88 -0.06
CA HIS A 8 7.46 3.01 -0.84
C HIS A 8 8.89 3.05 -0.31
N PRO A 9 9.46 1.90 0.10
CA PRO A 9 10.90 1.74 0.16
C PRO A 9 11.45 1.73 -1.27
N VAL A 10 12.44 2.57 -1.58
CA VAL A 10 12.96 2.73 -2.95
C VAL A 10 14.46 2.46 -3.01
N ASP A 11 14.86 1.56 -3.91
CA ASP A 11 16.26 1.28 -4.23
C ASP A 11 16.76 2.17 -5.37
N ILE A 12 17.36 3.31 -5.01
CA ILE A 12 17.96 4.23 -5.98
C ILE A 12 19.04 3.55 -6.81
N LYS A 13 19.84 2.64 -6.22
CA LYS A 13 20.91 1.97 -6.97
C LYS A 13 20.31 1.07 -8.04
N TRP A 14 19.22 0.37 -7.74
CA TRP A 14 18.51 -0.44 -8.71
C TRP A 14 17.91 0.42 -9.84
N ILE A 15 17.23 1.52 -9.50
CA ILE A 15 16.70 2.48 -10.50
C ILE A 15 17.82 2.97 -11.42
N HIS A 16 18.93 3.46 -10.85
CA HIS A 16 20.06 4.01 -11.60
C HIS A 16 20.82 2.98 -12.44
N LYS A 17 20.83 1.71 -12.04
CA LYS A 17 21.58 0.65 -12.74
C LYS A 17 20.73 -0.15 -13.73
N ARG A 18 19.41 -0.19 -13.54
CA ARG A 18 18.50 -1.05 -14.32
C ARG A 18 17.51 -0.22 -15.12
N VAL A 19 16.74 0.64 -14.45
CA VAL A 19 15.59 1.33 -15.07
C VAL A 19 16.03 2.50 -15.95
N LEU A 20 16.80 3.45 -15.40
CA LEU A 20 17.20 4.63 -16.17
C LEU A 20 18.08 4.27 -17.38
N PRO A 21 19.06 3.34 -17.28
CA PRO A 21 19.81 2.91 -18.45
C PRO A 21 18.92 2.31 -19.54
N TYR A 22 17.89 1.53 -19.18
CA TYR A 22 16.93 0.99 -20.14
C TYR A 22 16.19 2.08 -20.90
N VAL A 23 15.70 3.08 -20.18
CA VAL A 23 15.04 4.27 -20.76
C VAL A 23 15.99 5.01 -21.71
N GLN A 24 17.29 5.08 -21.37
CA GLN A 24 18.32 5.65 -22.26
C GLN A 24 18.64 4.79 -23.49
N GLY A 25 18.02 3.61 -23.62
CA GLY A 25 18.25 2.67 -24.71
C GLY A 25 19.36 1.65 -24.46
N HIS A 26 19.87 1.54 -23.23
CA HIS A 26 20.95 0.64 -22.84
C HIS A 26 20.44 -0.57 -22.06
N GLY A 27 20.89 -1.77 -22.42
CA GLY A 27 20.54 -3.02 -21.73
C GLY A 27 19.12 -3.51 -22.02
N THR A 28 18.62 -4.41 -21.16
CA THR A 28 17.28 -4.99 -21.22
C THR A 28 16.67 -5.14 -19.82
N LEU A 29 15.35 -5.29 -19.78
CA LEU A 29 14.56 -5.62 -18.58
C LEU A 29 13.98 -7.05 -18.64
N ASP A 30 14.35 -7.86 -19.65
CA ASP A 30 13.74 -9.18 -19.86
C ASP A 30 13.87 -10.11 -18.64
N ASP A 31 15.02 -10.10 -17.96
CA ASP A 31 15.23 -10.87 -16.72
C ASP A 31 14.30 -10.43 -15.57
N LEU A 32 13.91 -9.15 -15.55
CA LEU A 32 12.94 -8.66 -14.57
C LEU A 32 11.52 -9.09 -14.92
N MET A 33 11.21 -9.41 -16.18
CA MET A 33 9.85 -9.82 -16.56
C MET A 33 9.50 -11.20 -16.02
N ASP A 34 10.46 -12.13 -15.95
CA ASP A 34 10.28 -13.44 -15.32
C ASP A 34 9.95 -13.30 -13.83
N ASP A 35 10.68 -12.42 -13.14
CA ASP A 35 10.41 -12.12 -11.73
C ASP A 35 9.07 -11.41 -11.53
N ALA A 36 8.74 -10.45 -12.39
CA ALA A 36 7.46 -9.74 -12.35
C ALA A 36 6.29 -10.70 -12.55
N LEU A 37 6.42 -11.65 -13.49
CA LEU A 37 5.43 -12.68 -13.75
C LEU A 37 5.22 -13.58 -12.54
N ARG A 38 6.31 -14.09 -11.97
CA ARG A 38 6.27 -14.91 -10.75
C ARG A 38 5.61 -14.15 -9.60
N ILE A 39 6.04 -12.92 -9.34
CA ILE A 39 5.47 -12.09 -8.28
C ILE A 39 3.99 -11.80 -8.54
N ALA A 40 3.58 -11.57 -9.78
CA ALA A 40 2.18 -11.35 -10.14
C ALA A 40 1.30 -12.57 -9.82
N LYS A 41 1.75 -13.79 -10.16
CA LYS A 41 1.02 -15.03 -9.84
C LYS A 41 0.95 -15.29 -8.33
N VAL A 42 2.06 -15.08 -7.62
CA VAL A 42 2.09 -15.13 -6.14
C VAL A 42 1.10 -14.13 -5.55
N ARG A 43 1.09 -12.88 -6.03
CA ARG A 43 0.17 -11.82 -5.57
C ARG A 43 -1.27 -12.21 -5.83
N GLN A 44 -1.62 -12.65 -7.04
CA GLN A 44 -2.95 -13.13 -7.39
C GLN A 44 -3.41 -14.21 -6.40
N ARG A 45 -2.59 -15.25 -6.21
CA ARG A 45 -2.92 -16.34 -5.32
C ARG A 45 -3.04 -15.89 -3.86
N SER A 46 -2.21 -14.95 -3.41
CA SER A 46 -2.32 -14.37 -2.07
C SER A 46 -3.58 -13.50 -1.89
N ASN A 47 -3.97 -12.76 -2.94
CA ASN A 47 -5.19 -11.94 -2.95
C ASN A 47 -6.44 -12.81 -2.84
N ALA A 48 -6.42 -14.04 -3.36
CA ALA A 48 -7.49 -15.02 -3.20
C ALA A 48 -7.83 -15.26 -1.71
N TRP A 49 -6.80 -15.42 -0.88
CA TRP A 49 -6.91 -15.55 0.57
C TRP A 49 -7.40 -14.25 1.22
N GLY A 50 -6.85 -13.11 0.79
CA GLY A 50 -7.30 -11.78 1.24
C GLY A 50 -8.79 -11.54 0.98
N LEU A 51 -9.30 -11.91 -0.19
CA LEU A 51 -10.72 -11.86 -0.54
C LEU A 51 -11.55 -12.84 0.29
N GLY A 52 -11.02 -14.02 0.60
CA GLY A 52 -11.63 -14.96 1.54
C GLY A 52 -11.84 -14.34 2.92
N LEU A 53 -10.81 -13.69 3.44
CA LEU A 53 -10.85 -13.03 4.74
C LEU A 53 -11.73 -11.78 4.74
N MET A 54 -11.76 -11.00 3.65
CA MET A 54 -12.70 -9.89 3.47
C MET A 54 -14.15 -10.39 3.59
N ARG A 55 -14.51 -11.49 2.91
CA ARG A 55 -15.85 -12.09 3.02
C ARG A 55 -16.15 -12.52 4.46
N LEU A 56 -15.18 -13.11 5.15
CA LEU A 56 -15.34 -13.48 6.55
C LEU A 56 -15.54 -12.24 7.45
N GLN A 57 -14.78 -11.18 7.24
CA GLN A 57 -14.95 -9.92 7.97
C GLN A 57 -16.34 -9.32 7.73
N HIS A 58 -16.87 -9.34 6.51
CA HIS A 58 -18.24 -8.90 6.23
C HIS A 58 -19.27 -9.71 7.02
N LYS A 59 -19.16 -11.06 7.02
CA LYS A 59 -20.02 -11.93 7.83
C LYS A 59 -19.98 -11.56 9.32
N VAL A 60 -18.79 -11.32 9.87
CA VAL A 60 -18.60 -10.92 11.28
C VAL A 60 -19.20 -9.55 11.56
N ASN A 61 -18.95 -8.57 10.67
CA ASN A 61 -19.52 -7.22 10.75
C ASN A 61 -21.06 -7.27 10.78
N ASP A 62 -21.68 -8.02 9.87
CA ASP A 62 -23.14 -8.10 9.75
C ASP A 62 -23.75 -8.74 11.01
N ALA A 63 -23.17 -9.84 11.50
CA ALA A 63 -23.62 -10.49 12.73
C ALA A 63 -23.47 -9.58 13.96
N GLN A 64 -22.36 -8.83 14.07
CA GLN A 64 -22.17 -7.85 15.13
C GLN A 64 -23.17 -6.69 15.03
N ARG A 65 -23.50 -6.23 13.81
CA ARG A 65 -24.48 -5.15 13.57
C ARG A 65 -25.88 -5.60 13.96
N GLU A 66 -26.30 -6.76 13.49
CA GLU A 66 -27.60 -7.35 13.83
C GLU A 66 -27.74 -7.52 15.35
N ALA A 67 -26.69 -8.00 16.01
CA ALA A 67 -26.65 -8.12 17.46
C ALA A 67 -26.80 -6.77 18.19
N ARG A 68 -26.10 -5.74 17.72
CA ARG A 68 -26.21 -4.38 18.28
C ARG A 68 -27.62 -3.85 18.09
N ASP A 69 -28.19 -4.02 16.90
CA ASP A 69 -29.51 -3.52 16.57
C ASP A 69 -30.60 -4.22 17.41
N LYS A 70 -30.51 -5.54 17.60
CA LYS A 70 -31.38 -6.29 18.53
C LYS A 70 -31.25 -5.79 19.99
N ARG A 71 -30.03 -5.51 20.45
CA ARG A 71 -29.78 -4.96 21.80
C ARG A 71 -30.35 -3.54 21.95
N ASN A 72 -30.26 -2.72 20.90
CA ASN A 72 -30.80 -1.37 20.89
C ASN A 72 -32.33 -1.35 20.82
N GLN A 73 -32.94 -2.28 20.09
CA GLN A 73 -34.40 -2.45 20.05
C GLN A 73 -34.95 -2.86 21.42
N SER A 74 -34.34 -3.85 22.08
CA SER A 74 -34.76 -4.28 23.42
C SER A 74 -34.56 -3.18 24.46
N ARG A 75 -33.41 -2.48 24.43
CA ARG A 75 -33.16 -1.32 25.29
C ARG A 75 -34.09 -0.16 25.02
N GLY A 76 -34.42 0.14 23.76
CA GLY A 76 -35.36 1.20 23.39
C GLY A 76 -36.77 0.94 23.92
N MET A 77 -37.20 -0.32 23.96
CA MET A 77 -38.47 -0.71 24.59
C MET A 77 -38.47 -0.46 26.09
N PHE A 78 -37.38 -0.82 26.79
CA PHE A 78 -37.21 -0.56 28.23
C PHE A 78 -36.96 0.92 28.58
N GLN A 79 -36.21 1.67 27.76
CA GLN A 79 -35.95 3.10 27.96
C GLN A 79 -37.18 3.96 27.70
N LYS A 80 -38.03 3.60 26.71
CA LYS A 80 -39.34 4.23 26.54
C LYS A 80 -40.24 4.06 27.78
N LEU A 81 -40.03 2.99 28.56
CA LEU A 81 -40.73 2.70 29.81
C LEU A 81 -40.13 3.42 31.03
N LEU A 82 -38.82 3.72 31.05
CA LEU A 82 -38.11 4.24 32.23
C LEU A 82 -37.57 5.68 32.08
N GLY A 83 -37.81 6.34 30.95
CA GLY A 83 -37.63 7.79 30.81
C GLY A 83 -36.19 8.28 30.95
N SER A 84 -35.18 7.61 30.36
CA SER A 84 -33.79 8.08 30.40
C SER A 84 -33.07 8.09 29.05
N ASN A 85 -32.02 8.92 29.01
CA ASN A 85 -31.30 9.48 27.86
C ASN A 85 -30.65 8.49 26.87
N LYS A 86 -30.36 9.06 25.68
CA LYS A 86 -29.74 8.45 24.49
C LYS A 86 -28.63 7.44 24.82
N PRO A 87 -28.54 6.32 24.08
CA PRO A 87 -27.44 5.38 24.22
C PRO A 87 -26.12 6.08 23.85
N GLU A 88 -25.15 6.06 24.78
CA GLU A 88 -23.75 6.25 24.44
C GLU A 88 -23.35 5.13 23.47
N ASN A 89 -22.72 5.50 22.36
CA ASN A 89 -22.02 4.54 21.50
C ASN A 89 -20.96 3.87 22.38
N ASP A 90 -21.11 2.58 22.66
CA ASP A 90 -20.11 1.80 23.38
C ASP A 90 -18.89 1.63 22.47
N PRO A 91 -17.78 2.34 22.71
CA PRO A 91 -16.59 2.26 21.87
C PRO A 91 -15.90 0.89 21.97
N SER A 92 -16.31 0.02 22.91
CA SER A 92 -15.75 -1.33 23.05
C SER A 92 -16.22 -2.31 21.97
N LEU A 93 -17.23 -1.95 21.17
CA LEU A 93 -17.71 -2.76 20.04
C LEU A 93 -17.04 -2.31 18.74
N ALA A 94 -15.73 -2.46 18.66
CA ALA A 94 -15.03 -2.41 17.39
C ALA A 94 -15.61 -3.49 16.46
N PHE A 95 -16.11 -3.08 15.30
CA PHE A 95 -16.67 -3.99 14.31
C PHE A 95 -15.55 -4.66 13.50
N GLY A 96 -15.70 -5.94 13.21
CA GLY A 96 -14.87 -6.70 12.29
C GLY A 96 -13.98 -7.73 12.97
N LEU A 97 -12.92 -8.10 12.27
CA LEU A 97 -11.92 -9.05 12.72
C LEU A 97 -10.77 -8.29 13.38
N PRO A 98 -10.49 -8.51 14.67
CA PRO A 98 -9.33 -7.95 15.35
C PRO A 98 -8.02 -8.25 14.61
N GLY A 99 -7.15 -7.24 14.50
CA GLY A 99 -5.85 -7.39 13.83
C GLY A 99 -5.92 -7.47 12.29
N PHE A 100 -7.09 -7.28 11.68
CA PHE A 100 -7.27 -7.32 10.23
C PHE A 100 -7.94 -6.05 9.69
N SER A 101 -7.45 -5.59 8.54
CA SER A 101 -8.02 -4.47 7.79
C SER A 101 -8.19 -4.89 6.34
N THR A 102 -9.44 -5.10 5.90
CA THR A 102 -9.79 -5.35 4.49
C THR A 102 -9.16 -4.31 3.57
N ASP A 103 -9.29 -3.02 3.92
CA ASP A 103 -8.81 -1.96 3.04
C ASP A 103 -7.31 -2.11 2.78
N ARG A 104 -6.54 -2.50 3.78
CA ARG A 104 -5.11 -2.75 3.61
C ARG A 104 -4.81 -4.06 2.91
N CYS A 105 -5.52 -5.14 3.20
CA CYS A 105 -5.19 -6.43 2.59
C CYS A 105 -5.63 -6.55 1.14
N VAL A 106 -6.60 -5.74 0.71
CA VAL A 106 -7.11 -5.74 -0.66
C VAL A 106 -6.47 -4.60 -1.46
N TRP A 107 -6.31 -3.41 -0.86
CA TRP A 107 -5.87 -2.22 -1.59
C TRP A 107 -4.50 -1.71 -1.16
N GLY A 108 -4.02 -2.05 0.04
CA GLY A 108 -2.91 -1.36 0.69
C GLY A 108 -1.68 -2.18 1.03
N ALA A 109 -1.62 -3.46 0.68
CA ALA A 109 -0.44 -4.28 0.82
C ALA A 109 -0.48 -5.36 -0.26
N PRO A 110 0.59 -5.56 -1.04
CA PRO A 110 0.65 -6.58 -2.10
C PRO A 110 0.66 -8.00 -1.55
N PHE A 111 0.92 -8.13 -0.25
CA PHE A 111 0.94 -9.37 0.47
C PHE A 111 0.13 -9.16 1.73
N PHE A 112 -0.72 -10.12 2.05
CA PHE A 112 -1.38 -10.21 3.35
C PHE A 112 -0.29 -10.05 4.42
N ILE A 113 -0.34 -9.02 5.29
CA ILE A 113 0.60 -8.81 6.42
C ILE A 113 -0.24 -8.48 7.64
N CYS A 114 -0.45 -9.48 8.51
CA CYS A 114 -1.24 -9.35 9.76
C CYS A 114 -0.38 -9.36 11.03
N GLU A 115 0.92 -9.11 10.88
CA GLU A 115 1.88 -9.15 11.98
C GLU A 115 2.02 -7.76 12.64
N GLY A 116 1.91 -7.74 13.97
CA GLY A 116 2.06 -6.53 14.77
C GLY A 116 3.53 -6.22 15.11
N ASP A 117 4.41 -7.23 15.00
CA ASP A 117 5.85 -7.07 15.18
C ASP A 117 6.53 -6.58 13.90
N LEU A 118 7.03 -5.34 13.94
CA LEU A 118 7.73 -4.71 12.82
C LEU A 118 8.94 -5.53 12.34
N ALA A 119 9.66 -6.23 13.22
CA ALA A 119 10.83 -7.01 12.81
C ALA A 119 10.46 -8.14 11.84
N LYS A 120 9.30 -8.76 12.06
CA LYS A 120 8.79 -9.86 11.24
C LYS A 120 8.13 -9.40 9.94
N VAL A 121 7.66 -8.16 9.86
CA VAL A 121 7.09 -7.60 8.62
C VAL A 121 8.08 -7.72 7.47
N SER A 122 9.35 -7.35 7.68
CA SER A 122 10.35 -7.46 6.62
C SER A 122 10.71 -8.92 6.27
N GLU A 123 10.62 -9.84 7.22
CA GLU A 123 10.84 -11.27 6.97
C GLU A 123 9.70 -11.86 6.14
N LEU A 124 8.46 -11.45 6.39
CA LEU A 124 7.31 -11.80 5.55
C LEU A 124 7.48 -11.22 4.14
N VAL A 125 7.95 -9.99 4.01
CA VAL A 125 8.30 -9.41 2.69
C VAL A 125 9.35 -10.27 1.98
N ASP A 126 10.41 -10.69 2.66
CA ASP A 126 11.43 -11.61 2.09
C ASP A 126 10.80 -12.93 1.62
N GLN A 127 9.95 -13.54 2.45
CA GLN A 127 9.26 -14.80 2.14
C GLN A 127 8.36 -14.65 0.90
N TYR A 128 7.59 -13.57 0.81
CA TYR A 128 6.70 -13.32 -0.33
C TYR A 128 7.45 -13.02 -1.62
N LEU A 129 8.50 -12.20 -1.55
CA LEU A 129 9.31 -11.90 -2.73
C LEU A 129 10.07 -13.14 -3.23
N GLY A 130 10.36 -14.10 -2.34
CA GLY A 130 10.95 -15.39 -2.67
C GLY A 130 9.95 -16.52 -2.96
N ALA A 131 8.65 -16.27 -2.82
CA ALA A 131 7.63 -17.31 -2.97
C ALA A 131 7.42 -17.73 -4.43
N THR A 132 6.87 -18.94 -4.59
CA THR A 132 6.33 -19.47 -5.83
C THR A 132 4.83 -19.78 -5.67
N GLU A 133 4.18 -20.17 -6.75
CA GLU A 133 2.77 -20.61 -6.73
C GLU A 133 2.54 -21.81 -5.80
N ASP A 134 3.56 -22.66 -5.60
CA ASP A 134 3.48 -23.82 -4.72
C ASP A 134 3.59 -23.45 -3.23
N THR A 135 4.32 -22.38 -2.89
CA THR A 135 4.64 -22.04 -1.49
C THR A 135 3.74 -20.95 -0.93
N VAL A 136 3.12 -20.12 -1.78
CA VAL A 136 2.33 -18.95 -1.34
C VAL A 136 1.15 -19.32 -0.45
N ASP A 137 0.52 -20.48 -0.66
CA ASP A 137 -0.59 -20.95 0.17
C ASP A 137 -0.16 -21.24 1.61
N GLU A 138 1.03 -21.80 1.80
CA GLU A 138 1.57 -22.07 3.14
C GLU A 138 1.85 -20.75 3.89
N ILE A 139 2.46 -19.79 3.19
CA ILE A 139 2.74 -18.46 3.74
C ILE A 139 1.44 -17.74 4.13
N ALA A 140 0.41 -17.79 3.26
CA ALA A 140 -0.89 -17.20 3.53
C ALA A 140 -1.55 -17.82 4.77
N ARG A 141 -1.57 -19.16 4.88
CA ARG A 141 -2.10 -19.87 6.06
C ARG A 141 -1.36 -19.48 7.34
N GLY A 142 -0.02 -19.41 7.29
CA GLY A 142 0.80 -19.02 8.45
C GLY A 142 0.42 -17.64 9.00
N GLN A 143 -0.04 -16.74 8.15
CA GLN A 143 -0.49 -15.43 8.58
C GLN A 143 -1.94 -15.37 9.05
N LEU A 144 -2.81 -16.22 8.51
CA LEU A 144 -4.17 -16.35 9.02
C LEU A 144 -4.16 -16.87 10.47
N VAL A 145 -3.16 -17.68 10.84
CA VAL A 145 -2.91 -18.06 12.24
C VAL A 145 -2.59 -16.84 13.12
N CYS A 146 -1.95 -15.79 12.58
CA CYS A 146 -1.75 -14.53 13.32
C CYS A 146 -3.08 -13.82 13.57
N VAL A 147 -4.00 -13.82 12.59
CA VAL A 147 -5.36 -13.28 12.77
C VAL A 147 -6.13 -14.08 13.81
N ASP A 148 -6.06 -15.43 13.77
CA ASP A 148 -6.64 -16.28 14.81
C ASP A 148 -6.13 -15.89 16.21
N ARG A 149 -4.83 -15.66 16.36
CA ARG A 149 -4.24 -15.21 17.63
C ARG A 149 -4.77 -13.85 18.09
N HIS A 150 -4.91 -12.90 17.17
CA HIS A 150 -5.49 -11.58 17.49
C HIS A 150 -6.95 -11.68 17.92
N ILE A 151 -7.73 -12.58 17.30
CA ILE A 151 -9.11 -12.87 17.71
C ILE A 151 -9.14 -13.43 19.13
N ASP A 152 -8.28 -14.40 19.45
CA ASP A 152 -8.24 -15.04 20.76
C ASP A 152 -7.84 -14.09 21.90
N GLN A 153 -7.12 -13.00 21.57
CA GLN A 153 -6.73 -11.96 22.50
C GLN A 153 -7.77 -10.83 22.64
N ALA A 154 -8.82 -10.83 21.82
CA ALA A 154 -9.82 -9.77 21.82
C ALA A 154 -10.85 -9.95 22.94
N VAL A 155 -11.38 -8.82 23.44
CA VAL A 155 -12.38 -8.76 24.53
C VAL A 155 -13.66 -9.56 24.24
N HIS A 156 -13.94 -9.86 22.97
CA HIS A 156 -15.12 -10.61 22.52
C HIS A 156 -14.77 -11.85 21.69
N ALA A 157 -13.63 -12.48 21.98
CA ALA A 157 -13.13 -13.67 21.27
C ALA A 157 -14.19 -14.76 21.08
N ASP A 158 -14.84 -15.23 22.15
CA ASP A 158 -15.83 -16.32 22.11
C ASP A 158 -16.96 -16.05 21.11
N ARG A 159 -17.46 -14.81 21.09
CA ARG A 159 -18.54 -14.41 20.19
C ARG A 159 -18.07 -14.37 18.73
N ILE A 160 -16.87 -13.85 18.49
CA ILE A 160 -16.29 -13.82 17.15
C ILE A 160 -16.08 -15.26 16.66
N ARG A 161 -15.57 -16.15 17.52
CA ARG A 161 -15.38 -17.57 17.24
C ARG A 161 -16.70 -18.29 16.93
N GLU A 162 -17.77 -18.00 17.67
CA GLU A 162 -19.12 -18.52 17.39
C GLU A 162 -19.61 -18.11 15.99
N ILE A 163 -19.43 -16.84 15.60
CA ILE A 163 -19.84 -16.33 14.29
C ILE A 163 -19.02 -16.97 13.15
N ILE A 164 -17.71 -17.13 13.36
CA ILE A 164 -16.81 -17.76 12.39
C ILE A 164 -17.20 -19.23 12.22
N GLY A 165 -17.40 -19.95 13.34
CA GLY A 165 -17.70 -21.38 13.35
C GLY A 165 -16.47 -22.28 13.20
N GLY A 166 -15.30 -21.83 13.68
CA GLY A 166 -14.03 -22.55 13.58
C GLY A 166 -12.81 -21.62 13.57
N SER A 167 -11.75 -22.04 12.88
CA SER A 167 -10.58 -21.19 12.60
C SER A 167 -10.83 -20.24 11.44
N VAL A 168 -10.06 -19.16 11.37
CA VAL A 168 -10.04 -18.28 10.20
C VAL A 168 -9.57 -19.04 8.96
N VAL A 169 -8.56 -19.90 9.09
CA VAL A 169 -8.00 -20.69 7.98
C VAL A 169 -9.08 -21.54 7.28
N GLU A 170 -9.87 -22.28 8.03
CA GLU A 170 -10.95 -23.14 7.49
C GLU A 170 -12.06 -22.34 6.79
N ASN A 171 -12.24 -21.07 7.17
CA ASN A 171 -13.32 -20.22 6.68
C ASN A 171 -12.89 -19.23 5.59
N THR A 172 -11.63 -19.26 5.15
CA THR A 172 -11.05 -18.29 4.19
C THR A 172 -10.46 -18.94 2.94
N HIS A 173 -10.71 -20.22 2.72
CA HIS A 173 -10.19 -20.94 1.54
C HIS A 173 -10.48 -20.19 0.22
N PRO A 174 -9.47 -20.04 -0.65
CA PRO A 174 -9.65 -19.56 -2.02
C PRO A 174 -10.71 -20.38 -2.73
N LYS A 175 -11.58 -19.73 -3.50
CA LYS A 175 -12.45 -20.45 -4.43
C LYS A 175 -11.61 -20.88 -5.63
N SER A 176 -11.84 -22.07 -6.17
CA SER A 176 -11.09 -22.64 -7.29
C SER A 176 -11.37 -21.99 -8.65
N GLU A 177 -12.20 -20.95 -8.71
CA GLU A 177 -12.68 -20.31 -9.95
C GLU A 177 -11.86 -19.07 -10.35
N GLU A 178 -10.57 -19.04 -10.00
CA GLU A 178 -9.71 -17.95 -10.46
C GLU A 178 -9.29 -18.21 -11.91
N SER A 179 -9.59 -17.25 -12.79
CA SER A 179 -9.04 -17.22 -14.14
C SER A 179 -7.53 -17.24 -14.05
N GLU A 180 -6.88 -18.15 -14.78
CA GLU A 180 -5.44 -18.05 -15.04
C GLU A 180 -5.17 -16.67 -15.64
N LEU A 181 -4.15 -15.99 -15.13
CA LEU A 181 -3.69 -14.74 -15.73
C LEU A 181 -2.96 -15.06 -17.03
N ASP A 182 -3.19 -14.24 -18.05
CA ASP A 182 -2.40 -14.29 -19.27
C ASP A 182 -1.01 -13.71 -18.98
N ASP A 183 0.00 -14.58 -19.02
CA ASP A 183 1.41 -14.22 -18.81
C ASP A 183 1.85 -13.06 -19.72
N GLN A 184 1.38 -13.01 -20.97
CA GLN A 184 1.70 -11.93 -21.90
C GLN A 184 1.04 -10.62 -21.49
N ALA A 185 -0.20 -10.68 -20.98
CA ALA A 185 -0.88 -9.49 -20.47
C ALA A 185 -0.17 -8.94 -19.22
N ILE A 186 0.31 -9.80 -18.32
CA ILE A 186 1.11 -9.38 -17.17
C ILE A 186 2.39 -8.69 -17.64
N ILE A 187 3.19 -9.34 -18.47
CA ILE A 187 4.47 -8.80 -18.97
C ILE A 187 4.24 -7.46 -19.66
N HIS A 188 3.23 -7.38 -20.54
CA HIS A 188 2.87 -6.14 -21.20
C HIS A 188 2.52 -5.05 -20.18
N SER A 189 1.63 -5.33 -19.23
CA SER A 189 1.17 -4.35 -18.23
C SER A 189 2.29 -3.79 -17.35
N VAL A 190 3.33 -4.58 -17.08
CA VAL A 190 4.52 -4.16 -16.31
C VAL A 190 5.46 -3.32 -17.17
N ARG A 191 5.69 -3.73 -18.42
CA ARG A 191 6.77 -3.20 -19.25
C ARG A 191 6.39 -1.97 -20.06
N TRP A 192 5.15 -1.89 -20.53
CA TRP A 192 4.78 -0.98 -21.63
C TRP A 192 5.12 0.49 -21.35
N LYS A 193 4.98 0.97 -20.10
CA LYS A 193 5.36 2.34 -19.75
C LYS A 193 6.87 2.56 -19.92
N MET A 194 7.70 1.61 -19.48
CA MET A 194 9.15 1.72 -19.63
C MET A 194 9.57 1.69 -21.11
N ASP A 195 8.87 0.91 -21.95
CA ASP A 195 9.08 0.92 -23.39
C ASP A 195 8.68 2.28 -24.00
N LEU A 196 7.53 2.83 -23.61
CA LEU A 196 7.09 4.17 -24.03
C LEU A 196 8.12 5.24 -23.67
N PHE A 197 8.68 5.23 -22.45
CA PHE A 197 9.69 6.22 -22.05
C PHE A 197 11.04 6.00 -22.74
N ARG A 198 11.38 4.77 -23.11
CA ARG A 198 12.55 4.50 -23.94
C ARG A 198 12.39 5.11 -25.33
N ASP A 199 11.24 4.93 -25.95
CA ASP A 199 10.93 5.54 -27.24
C ASP A 199 10.89 7.08 -27.12
N ALA A 200 10.28 7.59 -26.05
CA ALA A 200 10.24 9.03 -25.76
C ALA A 200 11.65 9.61 -25.61
N TYR A 201 12.55 8.94 -24.89
CA TYR A 201 13.93 9.38 -24.73
C TYR A 201 14.68 9.46 -26.08
N GLN A 202 14.48 8.47 -26.96
CA GLN A 202 15.07 8.48 -28.30
C GLN A 202 14.53 9.62 -29.17
N ALA A 203 13.25 9.94 -29.04
CA ALA A 203 12.59 11.01 -29.77
C ALA A 203 12.76 12.40 -29.13
N TYR A 204 13.29 12.47 -27.91
CA TYR A 204 13.36 13.69 -27.11
C TYR A 204 14.12 14.82 -27.80
N GLY A 205 15.28 14.51 -28.42
CA GLY A 205 16.09 15.50 -29.12
C GLY A 205 15.51 16.00 -30.46
N THR A 206 14.61 15.24 -31.08
CA THR A 206 14.00 15.59 -32.37
C THR A 206 12.59 16.18 -32.22
N GLY A 207 11.97 16.03 -31.04
CA GLY A 207 10.58 16.43 -30.80
C GLY A 207 9.57 15.55 -31.57
N GLN A 208 10.00 14.40 -32.08
CA GLN A 208 9.09 13.46 -32.73
C GLN A 208 8.12 12.90 -31.69
N LYS A 209 6.83 12.86 -32.01
CA LYS A 209 5.84 12.25 -31.12
C LYS A 209 6.02 10.75 -31.04
N VAL A 210 5.72 10.18 -29.87
CA VAL A 210 5.69 8.74 -29.63
C VAL A 210 4.27 8.27 -29.40
N ARG A 211 4.00 6.98 -29.56
CA ARG A 211 2.67 6.39 -29.36
C ARG A 211 2.68 5.42 -28.20
N ASP A 212 1.65 5.48 -27.36
CA ASP A 212 1.44 4.49 -26.31
C ASP A 212 0.81 3.19 -26.85
N SER A 213 0.53 2.25 -25.95
CA SER A 213 -0.10 0.97 -26.28
C SER A 213 -1.52 1.10 -26.85
N GLN A 214 -2.17 2.24 -26.67
CA GLN A 214 -3.49 2.56 -27.21
C GLN A 214 -3.41 3.34 -28.52
N GLY A 215 -2.20 3.64 -29.00
CA GLY A 215 -1.95 4.40 -30.22
C GLY A 215 -2.10 5.91 -30.06
N GLN A 216 -2.28 6.42 -28.84
CA GLN A 216 -2.35 7.86 -28.57
C GLN A 216 -0.95 8.47 -28.71
N GLU A 217 -0.88 9.61 -29.41
CA GLU A 217 0.38 10.33 -29.61
C GLU A 217 0.70 11.27 -28.45
N HIS A 218 1.96 11.27 -28.03
CA HIS A 218 2.46 12.06 -26.91
C HIS A 218 3.71 12.84 -27.30
N ASP A 219 3.85 14.02 -26.72
CA ASP A 219 5.09 14.80 -26.78
C ASP A 219 6.09 14.25 -25.75
N PRO A 220 7.34 13.90 -26.15
CA PRO A 220 8.32 13.34 -25.23
C PRO A 220 8.62 14.23 -24.02
N LYS A 221 8.69 15.55 -24.19
CA LYS A 221 8.98 16.47 -23.07
C LYS A 221 7.82 16.49 -22.09
N GLY A 222 6.59 16.56 -22.61
CA GLY A 222 5.38 16.43 -21.81
C GLY A 222 5.39 15.17 -20.95
N LEU A 223 5.65 14.00 -21.55
CA LEU A 223 5.70 12.73 -20.83
C LEU A 223 6.73 12.72 -19.68
N PHE A 224 7.94 13.27 -19.92
CA PHE A 224 8.95 13.36 -18.87
C PHE A 224 8.61 14.38 -17.78
N ALA A 225 7.89 15.45 -18.13
CA ALA A 225 7.44 16.49 -17.22
C ALA A 225 6.21 16.08 -16.38
N SER A 226 5.45 15.06 -16.74
CA SER A 226 4.25 14.64 -15.99
C SER A 226 4.32 13.21 -15.47
N ASP A 227 4.49 12.24 -16.36
CA ASP A 227 4.16 10.85 -16.08
C ASP A 227 5.37 10.01 -15.69
N PHE A 228 6.56 10.40 -16.16
CA PHE A 228 7.78 9.60 -15.98
C PHE A 228 8.11 9.28 -14.52
N PRO A 229 8.11 10.26 -13.58
CA PRO A 229 8.46 9.96 -12.20
C PRO A 229 7.55 8.90 -11.57
N LEU A 230 6.24 9.03 -11.80
CA LEU A 230 5.25 8.09 -11.29
C LEU A 230 5.41 6.71 -11.92
N ALA A 231 5.61 6.65 -13.23
CA ALA A 231 5.81 5.38 -13.94
C ALA A 231 7.04 4.61 -13.46
N VAL A 232 8.13 5.29 -13.09
CA VAL A 232 9.31 4.63 -12.51
C VAL A 232 8.99 4.05 -11.14
N LEU A 233 8.22 4.75 -10.31
CA LEU A 233 7.83 4.26 -8.99
C LEU A 233 6.82 3.11 -9.09
N GLU A 234 5.84 3.19 -9.98
CA GLU A 234 4.93 2.10 -10.32
C GLU A 234 5.68 0.86 -10.81
N PHE A 235 6.68 1.06 -11.68
CA PHE A 235 7.53 -0.03 -12.16
C PHE A 235 8.29 -0.69 -10.99
N ALA A 236 8.86 0.11 -10.09
CA ALA A 236 9.55 -0.39 -8.90
C ALA A 236 8.60 -1.15 -7.95
N ALA A 237 7.34 -0.71 -7.82
CA ALA A 237 6.32 -1.32 -6.97
C ALA A 237 5.90 -2.74 -7.43
N PHE A 238 6.23 -3.15 -8.66
CA PHE A 238 6.11 -4.55 -9.06
C PHE A 238 7.12 -5.47 -8.37
N PHE A 239 8.32 -4.98 -8.07
CA PHE A 239 9.43 -5.78 -7.54
C PHE A 239 9.61 -5.66 -6.03
N ARG A 240 9.03 -4.63 -5.43
CA ARG A 240 9.09 -4.36 -4.01
C ARG A 240 7.75 -3.85 -3.52
N PRO A 241 7.26 -4.32 -2.36
CA PRO A 241 5.99 -3.86 -1.86
C PRO A 241 6.01 -2.38 -1.49
N GLY A 242 4.98 -1.65 -1.93
CA GLY A 242 4.52 -0.43 -1.31
C GLY A 242 3.30 -0.71 -0.43
N TRP A 243 3.05 0.20 0.51
CA TRP A 243 1.87 0.15 1.37
C TRP A 243 0.93 1.30 1.04
N MET A 244 -0.38 1.08 1.08
CA MET A 244 -1.35 2.13 0.79
C MET A 244 -2.38 2.31 1.89
N ALA A 245 -2.92 3.51 1.94
CA ALA A 245 -4.07 3.87 2.75
C ALA A 245 -4.93 4.89 1.98
N ARG A 246 -6.24 4.80 2.14
CA ARG A 246 -7.20 5.69 1.47
C ARG A 246 -7.51 6.90 2.33
N GLY A 247 -7.31 8.09 1.80
CA GLY A 247 -7.76 9.35 2.40
C GLY A 247 -6.71 10.46 2.38
N TYR A 248 -6.43 11.06 3.54
CA TYR A 248 -5.61 12.28 3.65
C TYR A 248 -4.56 12.16 4.76
N GLY A 249 -3.95 11.00 4.91
CA GLY A 249 -2.89 10.74 5.88
C GLY A 249 -1.59 10.33 5.21
N TRP A 250 -0.74 11.27 4.86
CA TRP A 250 0.63 10.97 4.39
C TRP A 250 1.67 11.65 5.29
N PRO A 251 2.89 11.09 5.41
CA PRO A 251 3.90 11.53 6.37
C PRO A 251 4.12 13.05 6.41
N THR A 252 4.35 13.69 5.27
CA THR A 252 4.63 15.14 5.25
C THR A 252 3.47 15.94 5.82
N LEU A 253 2.23 15.66 5.39
CA LEU A 253 1.03 16.31 5.90
C LEU A 253 0.79 16.02 7.40
N LEU A 254 0.96 14.77 7.83
CA LEU A 254 0.76 14.38 9.24
C LEU A 254 1.72 15.16 10.17
N LEU A 255 2.97 15.33 9.77
CA LEU A 255 3.96 16.10 10.52
C LEU A 255 3.62 17.59 10.51
N GLU A 256 3.32 18.15 9.33
CA GLU A 256 3.06 19.57 9.15
C GLU A 256 1.83 20.03 9.92
N GLU A 257 0.74 19.25 9.90
CA GLU A 257 -0.45 19.55 10.70
C GLU A 257 -0.17 19.52 12.21
N ALA A 258 0.75 18.65 12.65
CA ALA A 258 1.24 18.60 14.03
C ALA A 258 2.31 19.67 14.33
N SER A 259 2.52 20.64 13.43
CA SER A 259 3.53 21.69 13.53
C SER A 259 4.98 21.18 13.63
N ILE A 260 5.24 19.98 13.11
CA ILE A 260 6.56 19.37 13.02
C ILE A 260 7.09 19.59 11.61
N LYS A 261 8.33 20.08 11.51
CA LYS A 261 8.94 20.40 10.21
C LYS A 261 9.33 19.13 9.45
N SER A 262 8.52 18.74 8.47
CA SER A 262 8.77 17.63 7.54
C SER A 262 10.11 17.76 6.79
N THR A 263 10.50 19.00 6.45
CA THR A 263 11.72 19.34 5.70
C THR A 263 13.03 18.94 6.35
N LEU A 264 13.01 18.54 7.63
CA LEU A 264 14.16 17.93 8.31
C LEU A 264 14.59 16.63 7.61
N TRP A 265 13.64 15.81 7.17
CA TRP A 265 13.90 14.51 6.55
C TRP A 265 13.48 14.45 5.09
N PHE A 266 12.32 15.04 4.76
CA PHE A 266 11.76 15.00 3.42
C PHE A 266 12.42 16.02 2.50
N LYS A 267 12.83 15.54 1.33
CA LYS A 267 13.43 16.29 0.23
C LYS A 267 12.63 16.03 -1.04
N LYS A 268 12.89 16.82 -2.07
CA LYS A 268 12.44 16.53 -3.42
C LYS A 268 13.05 15.20 -3.89
N PRO A 269 12.30 14.31 -4.59
CA PRO A 269 12.79 13.02 -5.09
C PRO A 269 13.79 13.13 -6.26
N THR A 270 14.38 14.30 -6.51
CA THR A 270 15.45 14.55 -7.49
C THR A 270 16.54 13.46 -7.50
N PRO A 271 17.02 12.93 -6.35
CA PRO A 271 18.04 11.89 -6.36
C PRO A 271 17.67 10.58 -7.07
N LEU A 272 16.38 10.25 -7.22
CA LEU A 272 15.91 9.04 -7.92
C LEU A 272 16.19 9.11 -9.43
N PHE A 273 16.32 10.32 -9.98
CA PHE A 273 16.39 10.58 -11.41
C PHE A 273 17.70 11.27 -11.83
N ALA A 274 18.60 11.52 -10.88
CA ALA A 274 19.81 12.33 -11.08
C ALA A 274 20.60 12.00 -12.38
N PRO A 275 20.76 10.73 -12.80
CA PRO A 275 21.44 10.40 -14.06
C PRO A 275 20.78 10.94 -15.33
N LEU A 276 19.46 11.19 -15.31
CA LEU A 276 18.71 11.70 -16.47
C LEU A 276 18.56 13.21 -16.49
N LEU A 277 18.62 13.88 -15.34
CA LEU A 277 18.26 15.30 -15.22
C LEU A 277 19.12 16.24 -16.07
N HIS A 278 20.35 15.86 -16.38
CA HIS A 278 21.18 16.65 -17.29
C HIS A 278 20.61 16.70 -18.71
N ASN A 279 20.06 15.58 -19.19
CA ASN A 279 19.55 15.43 -20.55
C ASN A 279 18.05 15.74 -20.63
N VAL A 280 17.33 15.57 -19.53
CA VAL A 280 15.87 15.71 -19.42
C VAL A 280 15.56 16.50 -18.14
N PRO A 281 15.85 17.81 -18.11
CA PRO A 281 15.67 18.63 -16.91
C PRO A 281 14.20 18.79 -16.50
N GLU A 282 13.26 18.65 -17.43
CA GLU A 282 11.82 18.79 -17.17
C GLU A 282 11.30 17.78 -16.13
N ILE A 283 12.01 16.66 -15.94
CA ILE A 283 11.72 15.71 -14.85
C ILE A 283 11.78 16.41 -13.51
N ASP A 284 12.77 17.28 -13.26
CA ASP A 284 12.89 17.95 -11.96
C ASP A 284 11.78 18.98 -11.76
N GLU A 285 11.25 19.58 -12.82
CA GLU A 285 10.25 20.66 -12.73
C GLU A 285 8.93 20.22 -12.06
N CYS A 286 8.57 18.93 -12.18
CA CYS A 286 7.34 18.40 -11.61
C CYS A 286 7.51 17.69 -10.26
N LEU A 287 8.74 17.52 -9.77
CA LEU A 287 8.96 16.88 -8.47
C LEU A 287 8.74 17.89 -7.35
N THR A 288 8.08 17.44 -6.28
CA THR A 288 7.78 18.25 -5.10
C THR A 288 8.33 17.56 -3.85
N SER A 289 8.44 18.28 -2.73
CA SER A 289 8.89 17.71 -1.46
C SER A 289 7.76 17.15 -0.58
N ALA A 290 6.53 17.21 -1.08
CA ALA A 290 5.31 16.70 -0.45
C ALA A 290 4.29 16.38 -1.55
N ILE A 291 3.28 15.56 -1.23
CA ILE A 291 2.19 15.30 -2.17
C ILE A 291 1.32 16.56 -2.32
N GLU A 292 1.18 17.06 -3.55
CA GLU A 292 0.36 18.25 -3.86
C GLU A 292 -0.89 17.91 -4.70
N GLN A 293 -0.89 16.76 -5.38
CA GLN A 293 -1.99 16.33 -6.25
C GLN A 293 -2.07 14.80 -6.39
N ASN A 294 -3.12 14.32 -7.06
CA ASN A 294 -3.22 12.92 -7.48
C ASN A 294 -2.21 12.59 -8.58
N TYR A 295 -1.85 11.31 -8.68
CA TYR A 295 -0.89 10.78 -9.65
C TYR A 295 0.47 11.49 -9.59
N SER A 296 1.00 11.71 -8.38
CA SER A 296 2.29 12.37 -8.18
C SER A 296 3.16 11.66 -7.15
N LEU A 297 4.48 11.85 -7.29
CA LEU A 297 5.41 11.61 -6.19
C LEU A 297 5.30 12.77 -5.20
N GLY A 298 5.46 12.48 -3.92
CA GLY A 298 5.65 13.46 -2.88
C GLY A 298 7.08 13.44 -2.33
N GLY A 299 7.20 13.65 -1.03
CA GLY A 299 8.49 13.75 -0.38
C GLY A 299 9.32 12.46 -0.41
N TYR A 300 10.64 12.62 -0.49
CA TYR A 300 11.64 11.57 -0.45
C TYR A 300 12.53 11.69 0.79
N ILE A 301 12.80 10.58 1.45
CA ILE A 301 13.79 10.47 2.53
C ILE A 301 14.98 9.65 2.02
N PRO A 302 16.20 10.23 2.01
CA PRO A 302 17.44 9.51 1.76
C PRO A 302 17.64 8.30 2.68
N ALA A 303 18.22 7.23 2.17
CA ALA A 303 18.42 5.97 2.90
C ALA A 303 19.16 6.18 4.23
N GLU A 304 20.11 7.10 4.28
CA GLU A 304 20.87 7.47 5.47
C GLU A 304 20.03 8.19 6.54
N LEU A 305 18.92 8.82 6.16
CA LEU A 305 18.00 9.51 7.07
C LEU A 305 16.80 8.65 7.49
N VAL A 306 16.53 7.53 6.80
CA VAL A 306 15.41 6.63 7.13
C VAL A 306 15.47 6.12 8.59
N PRO A 307 16.61 5.65 9.14
CA PRO A 307 16.67 5.20 10.53
C PRO A 307 16.33 6.31 11.54
N GLU A 308 16.82 7.53 11.29
CA GLU A 308 16.56 8.69 12.14
C GLU A 308 15.07 9.07 12.09
N PHE A 309 14.52 9.21 10.89
CA PHE A 309 13.11 9.53 10.71
C PHE A 309 12.20 8.47 11.31
N SER A 310 12.50 7.17 11.10
CA SER A 310 11.75 6.06 11.69
C SER A 310 11.68 6.15 13.22
N ASN A 311 12.80 6.47 13.89
CA ASN A 311 12.79 6.62 15.34
C ASN A 311 12.03 7.89 15.78
N ASN A 312 12.19 9.00 15.08
CA ASN A 312 11.52 10.26 15.41
C ASN A 312 10.01 10.22 15.15
N PHE A 313 9.56 9.50 14.12
CA PHE A 313 8.14 9.30 13.83
C PHE A 313 7.41 8.67 15.01
N GLU A 314 8.06 7.71 15.70
CA GLU A 314 7.52 7.11 16.94
C GLU A 314 7.44 8.12 18.09
N VAL A 315 8.44 8.98 18.22
CA VAL A 315 8.47 10.04 19.24
C VAL A 315 7.35 11.05 19.03
N TYR A 316 7.07 11.40 17.78
CA TYR A 316 6.06 12.42 17.40
C TYR A 316 4.65 11.87 17.23
N LEU A 317 4.46 10.55 17.26
CA LEU A 317 3.16 9.94 17.06
C LEU A 317 2.10 10.41 18.08
N PRO A 318 2.41 10.62 19.38
CA PRO A 318 1.45 11.19 20.32
C PRO A 318 0.94 12.58 19.91
N GLU A 319 1.81 13.46 19.42
CA GLU A 319 1.46 14.79 18.95
C GLU A 319 0.61 14.73 17.67
N ILE A 320 0.99 13.88 16.71
CA ILE A 320 0.21 13.63 15.49
C ILE A 320 -1.20 13.12 15.85
N ARG A 321 -1.29 12.17 16.79
CA ARG A 321 -2.57 11.65 17.28
C ARG A 321 -3.42 12.74 17.93
N ALA A 322 -2.84 13.51 18.85
CA ALA A 322 -3.54 14.60 19.52
C ALA A 322 -4.12 15.61 18.51
N GLN A 323 -3.33 15.95 17.49
CA GLN A 323 -3.76 16.87 16.44
C GLN A 323 -4.91 16.30 15.61
N LYS A 324 -4.81 15.05 15.12
CA LYS A 324 -5.87 14.44 14.31
C LYS A 324 -7.16 14.23 15.11
N LEU A 325 -7.06 13.84 16.38
CA LEU A 325 -8.21 13.73 17.27
C LEU A 325 -8.94 15.07 17.43
N SER A 326 -8.20 16.20 17.48
CA SER A 326 -8.81 17.54 17.50
C SER A 326 -9.61 17.86 16.23
N GLN A 327 -9.26 17.22 15.11
CA GLN A 327 -9.95 17.32 13.81
C GLN A 327 -11.07 16.28 13.65
N LYS A 328 -11.52 15.65 14.75
CA LYS A 328 -12.56 14.61 14.78
C LYS A 328 -12.19 13.29 14.11
N TRP A 329 -10.90 13.04 13.86
CA TRP A 329 -10.47 11.68 13.55
C TRP A 329 -10.55 10.84 14.81
N THR A 330 -10.79 9.55 14.63
CA THR A 330 -10.62 8.54 15.68
C THR A 330 -9.26 7.86 15.52
N ASP A 331 -8.81 7.14 16.55
CA ASP A 331 -7.62 6.29 16.42
C ASP A 331 -7.77 5.27 15.28
N ALA A 332 -9.00 4.76 15.07
CA ALA A 332 -9.30 3.83 13.99
C ALA A 332 -9.12 4.46 12.60
N ASP A 333 -9.37 5.77 12.45
CA ASP A 333 -9.15 6.49 11.19
C ASP A 333 -7.66 6.68 10.92
N LEU A 334 -6.85 6.94 11.95
CA LEU A 334 -5.43 7.23 11.82
C LEU A 334 -4.56 5.96 11.68
N GLN A 335 -4.97 4.87 12.34
CA GLN A 335 -4.19 3.64 12.46
C GLN A 335 -3.70 3.06 11.11
N PRO A 336 -4.52 3.01 10.03
CA PRO A 336 -4.07 2.48 8.74
C PRO A 336 -2.86 3.20 8.15
N TYR A 337 -2.83 4.54 8.27
CA TYR A 337 -1.72 5.35 7.77
C TYR A 337 -0.46 5.11 8.60
N VAL A 338 -0.59 5.14 9.93
CA VAL A 338 0.54 4.95 10.85
C VAL A 338 1.19 3.59 10.65
N GLU A 339 0.39 2.53 10.51
CA GLU A 339 0.91 1.18 10.30
C GLU A 339 1.56 1.02 8.92
N GLY A 340 0.94 1.53 7.85
CA GLY A 340 1.55 1.53 6.52
C GLY A 340 2.89 2.25 6.46
N ILE A 341 2.97 3.43 7.09
CA ILE A 341 4.21 4.21 7.21
C ILE A 341 5.27 3.42 7.97
N ARG A 342 4.92 2.85 9.14
CA ARG A 342 5.86 2.05 9.95
C ARG A 342 6.41 0.85 9.19
N TRP A 343 5.56 0.12 8.49
CA TRP A 343 5.97 -1.06 7.71
C TRP A 343 6.92 -0.69 6.58
N ALA A 344 6.59 0.36 5.81
CA ALA A 344 7.44 0.86 4.75
C ALA A 344 8.79 1.36 5.28
N LEU A 345 8.79 2.13 6.37
CA LEU A 345 10.04 2.61 7.01
C LEU A 345 10.88 1.46 7.55
N GLN A 346 10.25 0.43 8.11
CA GLN A 346 10.97 -0.73 8.63
C GLN A 346 11.64 -1.54 7.51
N ASP A 347 10.95 -1.79 6.39
CA ASP A 347 11.57 -2.44 5.23
C ASP A 347 12.70 -1.60 4.64
N ALA A 348 12.48 -0.28 4.51
CA ALA A 348 13.50 0.65 4.04
C ALA A 348 14.75 0.64 4.95
N LYS A 349 14.54 0.73 6.27
CA LYS A 349 15.59 0.72 7.29
C LYS A 349 16.41 -0.56 7.27
N ARG A 350 15.75 -1.73 7.25
CA ARG A 350 16.44 -3.05 7.26
C ARG A 350 17.36 -3.22 6.06
N ARG A 351 17.02 -2.62 4.92
CA ARG A 351 17.72 -2.83 3.64
C ARG A 351 18.58 -1.66 3.19
N GLY A 352 18.58 -0.55 3.92
CA GLY A 352 19.30 0.66 3.53
C GLY A 352 18.74 1.28 2.26
N LEU A 353 17.41 1.32 2.14
CA LEU A 353 16.68 1.94 1.02
C LEU A 353 16.21 3.33 1.42
N GLY A 354 15.93 4.17 0.42
CA GLY A 354 15.21 5.41 0.64
C GLY A 354 13.72 5.16 0.86
N PHE A 355 12.98 6.20 1.18
CA PHE A 355 11.52 6.16 1.35
C PHE A 355 10.86 7.26 0.52
N VAL A 356 9.76 6.94 -0.18
CA VAL A 356 8.96 7.90 -0.95
C VAL A 356 7.49 7.77 -0.57
N GLU A 357 6.82 8.90 -0.39
CA GLU A 357 5.34 8.97 -0.39
C GLU A 357 4.85 9.31 -1.81
N ALA A 358 3.73 8.73 -2.24
CA ALA A 358 3.15 9.00 -3.57
C ALA A 358 1.64 8.78 -3.57
N THR A 359 0.94 9.28 -4.59
CA THR A 359 -0.49 9.01 -4.82
C THR A 359 -0.69 8.01 -5.96
N GLU A 360 -1.71 7.17 -5.83
CA GLU A 360 -2.20 6.28 -6.91
C GLU A 360 -1.17 5.25 -7.40
N VAL A 361 -0.15 4.90 -6.60
CA VAL A 361 0.81 3.83 -6.92
C VAL A 361 0.36 2.52 -6.27
N TYR A 362 -0.26 1.68 -7.07
CA TYR A 362 -0.82 0.41 -6.61
C TYR A 362 0.20 -0.72 -6.62
N SER A 363 0.46 -1.28 -5.45
CA SER A 363 1.22 -2.53 -5.32
C SER A 363 0.27 -3.73 -5.43
N GLY A 364 -0.14 -4.10 -6.63
CA GLY A 364 -0.65 -5.47 -6.86
C GLY A 364 -2.11 -5.73 -7.32
N PRO A 365 -2.89 -4.82 -7.93
CA PRO A 365 -4.08 -5.26 -8.65
C PRO A 365 -3.68 -5.78 -10.03
N PHE A 366 -3.15 -7.00 -10.09
CA PHE A 366 -3.24 -7.80 -11.33
C PHE A 366 -4.56 -8.56 -11.43
N GLY A 367 -5.34 -8.59 -10.34
CA GLY A 367 -6.71 -9.07 -10.34
C GLY A 367 -7.66 -7.94 -10.72
N ILE A 368 -8.53 -8.20 -11.69
CA ILE A 368 -9.74 -7.41 -11.94
C ILE A 368 -10.54 -7.39 -10.62
N MET A 369 -10.40 -6.33 -9.84
CA MET A 369 -11.30 -6.02 -8.72
C MET A 369 -12.30 -4.97 -9.17
N ASN A 370 -12.93 -5.24 -10.32
CA ASN A 370 -14.14 -4.58 -10.78
C ASN A 370 -15.30 -5.56 -10.70
#